data_AF-K0E792-F1
#
_entry.id   AF-K0E792-F1
#
_cell.length_a   1.000
_cell.length_b   1.000
_cell.length_c   1.000
_cell.angle_alpha   90.00
_cell.angle_beta   90.00
_cell.angle_gamma   90.00
#
_symmetry.space_group_name_H-M   'P 1'
#
loop_
_entity.id
_entity.type
_entity.pdbx_description
1 polymer ?
#
loop_
_entity_poly.entity_id
_entity_poly.type
_entity_poly.pdbx_seq_one_letter_code
_entity_poly.pdbx_strand_id
1 'polypeptide(L)'
;TVPAYFNDAQRQATKEAGEIAGLKVMRIINEPTAAALAYGLDKKGKDQKIAVYDLGGGTFDISVLELGDGVFEVLSTNGDTHLGGDDFDHEIIDWLAADFLTEEGIDLRLDPMSLQRLKEAAEKAKIELSSSAETEINLPYVTATASGPKHLVKKLTRAQFEKLTDALVKRSMAPVAKALKDANLTVSDIDEVILVG
;
A
#
# COMPACT_ATOMS: atom_id res chain seq x y z
N THR A 1 -8.81 -10.15 -9.28
CA THR A 1 -7.42 -10.62 -9.09
C THR A 1 -7.27 -11.01 -7.63
N VAL A 2 -6.13 -11.56 -7.21
CA VAL A 2 -5.79 -11.79 -5.80
C VAL A 2 -4.30 -11.52 -5.57
N PRO A 3 -3.89 -11.14 -4.35
CA PRO A 3 -2.48 -11.08 -3.99
C PRO A 3 -1.76 -12.40 -4.23
N ALA A 4 -0.47 -12.36 -4.56
CA ALA A 4 0.23 -13.56 -4.99
C ALA A 4 0.38 -14.60 -3.87
N TYR A 5 0.52 -14.16 -2.61
CA TYR A 5 0.64 -15.01 -1.43
C TYR A 5 -0.68 -15.54 -0.87
N PHE A 6 -1.85 -15.21 -1.46
CA PHE A 6 -3.12 -15.72 -0.96
C PHE A 6 -3.12 -17.25 -0.90
N ASN A 7 -3.48 -17.80 0.26
CA ASN A 7 -3.60 -19.24 0.45
C ASN A 7 -4.88 -19.79 -0.21
N ASP A 8 -5.01 -21.11 -0.25
CA ASP A 8 -6.13 -21.79 -0.91
C ASP A 8 -7.51 -21.35 -0.37
N ALA A 9 -7.62 -21.15 0.95
CA ALA A 9 -8.86 -20.71 1.58
C ALA A 9 -9.23 -19.28 1.16
N GLN A 10 -8.27 -18.37 1.13
CA GLN A 10 -8.48 -16.98 0.69
C GLN A 10 -8.85 -16.93 -0.81
N ARG A 11 -8.16 -17.70 -1.66
CA ARG A 11 -8.47 -17.81 -3.10
C ARG A 11 -9.88 -18.34 -3.35
N GLN A 12 -10.27 -19.38 -2.60
CA GLN A 12 -11.60 -19.96 -2.69
C GLN A 12 -12.67 -18.97 -2.24
N ALA A 13 -12.45 -18.25 -1.13
CA ALA A 13 -13.36 -17.20 -0.68
C ALA A 13 -13.53 -16.07 -1.72
N THR A 14 -12.45 -15.64 -2.39
CA THR A 14 -12.54 -14.65 -3.47
C THR A 14 -13.34 -15.18 -4.67
N LYS A 15 -13.15 -16.45 -5.03
CA LYS A 15 -13.93 -17.08 -6.11
C LYS A 15 -15.42 -17.12 -5.77
N GLU A 16 -15.76 -17.55 -4.56
CA GLU A 16 -17.14 -17.59 -4.06
C GLU A 16 -17.78 -16.20 -4.05
N ALA A 17 -17.04 -15.16 -3.65
CA ALA A 17 -17.52 -13.78 -3.73
C ALA A 17 -17.91 -13.38 -5.17
N GLY A 18 -17.15 -13.81 -6.17
CA GLY A 18 -17.50 -13.61 -7.59
C GLY A 18 -18.76 -14.35 -8.00
N GLU A 19 -18.94 -15.59 -7.54
CA GLU A 19 -20.14 -16.40 -7.81
C GLU A 19 -21.39 -15.81 -7.13
N ILE A 20 -21.28 -15.31 -5.90
CA ILE A 20 -22.34 -14.59 -5.18
C ILE A 20 -22.75 -13.32 -5.95
N ALA A 21 -21.81 -12.63 -6.59
CA ALA A 21 -22.08 -11.49 -7.45
C ALA A 21 -22.72 -11.88 -8.81
N GLY A 22 -23.00 -13.17 -9.05
CA GLY A 22 -23.60 -13.68 -10.28
C GLY A 22 -22.60 -13.88 -11.42
N LEU A 23 -21.29 -13.88 -11.16
CA LEU A 23 -20.25 -14.06 -12.16
C LEU A 23 -19.79 -15.52 -12.22
N LYS A 24 -19.67 -16.07 -13.43
CA LYS A 24 -18.94 -17.32 -13.63
C LYS A 24 -17.43 -17.04 -13.59
N VAL A 25 -16.79 -17.36 -12.47
CA VAL A 25 -15.35 -17.13 -12.28
C VAL A 25 -14.53 -18.16 -13.07
N MET A 26 -14.09 -17.78 -14.27
CA MET A 26 -13.33 -18.66 -15.17
C MET A 26 -11.89 -18.91 -14.69
N ARG A 27 -11.28 -17.91 -14.05
CA ARG A 27 -9.92 -17.98 -13.52
C ARG A 27 -9.72 -16.94 -12.42
N ILE A 28 -8.98 -17.33 -11.38
CA ILE A 28 -8.37 -16.38 -10.45
C ILE A 28 -6.91 -16.23 -10.87
N ILE A 29 -6.47 -14.99 -11.05
CA ILE A 29 -5.09 -14.65 -11.44
C ILE A 29 -4.45 -13.80 -10.36
N ASN A 30 -3.16 -14.04 -10.13
CA ASN A 30 -2.34 -13.25 -9.22
C ASN A 30 -2.18 -11.84 -9.77
N GLU A 31 -2.25 -10.84 -8.89
CA GLU A 31 -2.06 -9.42 -9.21
C GLU A 31 -0.77 -9.13 -9.97
N PRO A 32 0.42 -9.56 -9.50
CA PRO A 32 1.66 -9.25 -10.22
C PRO A 32 1.73 -9.94 -11.59
N THR A 33 1.11 -11.11 -11.76
CA THR A 33 1.00 -11.75 -13.07
C THR A 33 0.07 -10.98 -14.00
N ALA A 34 -1.04 -10.45 -13.49
CA ALA A 34 -1.94 -9.61 -14.28
C ALA A 34 -1.27 -8.31 -14.70
N ALA A 35 -0.51 -7.67 -13.82
CA ALA A 35 0.28 -6.47 -14.12
C ALA A 35 1.36 -6.75 -15.16
N ALA A 36 2.12 -7.84 -15.00
CA ALA A 36 3.13 -8.27 -15.96
C ALA A 36 2.53 -8.58 -17.34
N LEU A 37 1.39 -9.27 -17.39
CA LEU A 37 0.65 -9.52 -18.64
C LEU A 37 0.26 -8.21 -19.31
N ALA A 38 -0.35 -7.27 -18.58
CA ALA A 38 -0.75 -5.96 -19.12
C ALA A 38 0.46 -5.19 -19.69
N TYR A 39 1.61 -5.28 -19.01
CA TYR A 39 2.85 -4.65 -19.43
C TYR A 39 3.48 -5.30 -20.68
N GLY A 40 3.56 -6.62 -20.74
CA GLY A 40 4.27 -7.32 -21.82
C GLY A 40 3.45 -7.62 -23.08
N LEU A 41 2.15 -7.23 -23.13
CA LEU A 41 1.28 -7.41 -24.31
C LEU A 41 1.89 -6.87 -25.62
N ASP A 42 2.64 -5.77 -25.53
CA ASP A 42 3.27 -5.09 -26.68
C ASP A 42 4.77 -5.39 -26.83
N LYS A 43 5.40 -6.13 -25.90
CA LYS A 43 6.86 -6.37 -25.84
C LYS A 43 7.27 -7.74 -26.40
N LYS A 44 6.62 -8.18 -27.48
CA LYS A 44 6.84 -9.51 -28.08
C LYS A 44 8.28 -9.70 -28.58
N GLY A 45 8.85 -10.87 -28.28
CA GLY A 45 10.12 -11.35 -28.87
C GLY A 45 11.40 -10.91 -28.17
N LYS A 46 11.32 -10.46 -26.90
CA LYS A 46 12.49 -10.22 -26.07
C LYS A 46 12.35 -10.96 -24.76
N ASP A 47 13.40 -11.70 -24.42
CA ASP A 47 13.53 -12.26 -23.08
C ASP A 47 13.84 -11.12 -22.11
N GLN A 48 13.03 -10.98 -21.06
CA GLN A 48 13.19 -9.91 -20.07
C GLN A 48 12.89 -10.43 -18.67
N LYS A 49 13.70 -10.02 -17.70
CA LYS A 49 13.43 -10.23 -16.28
C LYS A 49 12.89 -8.95 -15.69
N ILE A 50 11.71 -9.03 -15.08
CA ILE A 50 11.02 -7.88 -14.49
C ILE A 50 10.77 -8.11 -13.00
N ALA A 51 10.79 -7.01 -12.24
CA ALA A 51 10.35 -6.99 -10.86
C ALA A 51 9.05 -6.17 -10.76
N VAL A 52 7.98 -6.78 -10.27
CA VAL A 52 6.72 -6.09 -9.98
C VAL A 52 6.66 -5.78 -8.49
N TYR A 53 6.81 -4.51 -8.14
CA TYR A 53 6.68 -3.98 -6.79
C TYR A 53 5.25 -3.42 -6.65
N ASP A 54 4.42 -4.10 -5.85
CA ASP A 54 3.02 -3.77 -5.66
C ASP A 54 2.78 -3.39 -4.20
N LEU A 55 2.56 -2.10 -3.92
CA LEU A 55 2.29 -1.57 -2.58
C LEU A 55 0.89 -0.94 -2.56
N GLY A 56 -0.10 -1.78 -2.26
CA GLY A 56 -1.50 -1.38 -2.19
C GLY A 56 -1.91 -0.80 -0.83
N GLY A 57 -3.22 -0.73 -0.59
CA GLY A 57 -3.79 -0.17 0.64
C GLY A 57 -3.48 -0.98 1.91
N GLY A 58 -3.53 -2.31 1.87
CA GLY A 58 -3.30 -3.14 3.06
C GLY A 58 -2.08 -4.06 2.98
N THR A 59 -1.50 -4.22 1.79
CA THR A 59 -0.53 -5.29 1.53
C THR A 59 0.55 -4.88 0.55
N PHE A 60 1.69 -5.55 0.68
CA PHE A 60 2.84 -5.37 -0.17
C PHE A 60 3.25 -6.71 -0.80
N ASP A 61 3.42 -6.72 -2.12
CA ASP A 61 3.89 -7.86 -2.90
C ASP A 61 5.11 -7.46 -3.73
N ILE A 62 6.06 -8.39 -3.86
CA ILE A 62 7.15 -8.31 -4.83
C ILE A 62 7.27 -9.64 -5.56
N SER A 63 7.15 -9.60 -6.88
CA SER A 63 7.35 -10.76 -7.74
C SER A 63 8.45 -10.50 -8.75
N VAL A 64 9.32 -11.49 -8.92
CA VAL A 64 10.30 -11.50 -10.01
C VAL A 64 9.78 -12.46 -11.08
N LEU A 65 9.64 -11.95 -12.31
CA LEU A 65 9.12 -12.71 -13.44
C LEU A 65 10.12 -12.70 -14.59
N GLU A 66 10.11 -13.78 -15.36
CA GLU A 66 10.79 -13.87 -16.66
C GLU A 66 9.72 -13.93 -17.75
N LEU A 67 9.85 -13.03 -18.72
CA LEU A 67 9.10 -13.05 -19.97
C LEU A 67 10.01 -13.70 -21.01
N GLY A 68 9.57 -14.82 -21.61
CA GLY A 68 10.26 -15.48 -22.71
C GLY A 68 9.26 -16.19 -23.62
N ASP A 69 9.45 -16.10 -24.94
CA ASP A 69 8.55 -16.69 -25.95
C ASP A 69 7.04 -16.37 -25.77
N GLY A 70 6.72 -15.21 -25.18
CA GLY A 70 5.34 -14.79 -24.89
C GLY A 70 4.70 -15.51 -23.70
N VAL A 71 5.48 -16.25 -22.92
CA VAL A 71 5.11 -16.89 -21.66
C VAL A 71 5.70 -16.09 -20.50
N PHE A 72 4.91 -15.92 -19.45
CA PHE A 72 5.37 -15.33 -18.19
C PHE A 72 5.59 -16.45 -17.18
N GLU A 73 6.81 -16.54 -16.67
CA GLU A 73 7.17 -17.43 -15.58
C GLU A 73 7.43 -16.60 -14.31
N VAL A 74 6.84 -17.00 -13.19
CA VAL A 74 7.12 -16.39 -11.89
C VAL A 74 8.33 -17.11 -11.30
N LEU A 75 9.48 -16.43 -11.22
CA LEU A 75 10.70 -17.00 -10.67
C LEU A 75 10.65 -17.03 -9.14
N SER A 76 10.13 -15.96 -8.55
CA SER A 76 9.95 -15.87 -7.10
C SER A 76 8.85 -14.87 -6.72
N THR A 77 8.36 -14.98 -5.50
CA THR A 77 7.41 -14.02 -4.91
C THR A 77 7.66 -13.92 -3.41
N ASN A 78 7.63 -12.70 -2.90
CA ASN A 78 7.69 -12.40 -1.48
C ASN A 78 6.75 -11.22 -1.18
N GLY A 79 6.62 -10.83 0.08
CA GLY A 79 5.75 -9.71 0.43
C GLY A 79 5.50 -9.61 1.92
N ASP A 80 4.56 -8.75 2.28
CA ASP A 80 4.06 -8.53 3.63
C ASP A 80 2.55 -8.27 3.59
N THR A 81 1.78 -9.17 4.19
CA THR A 81 0.31 -9.15 4.15
C THR A 81 -0.31 -8.13 5.12
N HIS A 82 0.52 -7.38 5.85
CA HIS A 82 0.12 -6.36 6.82
C HIS A 82 1.03 -5.14 6.68
N LEU A 83 1.26 -4.71 5.45
CA LEU A 83 2.02 -3.52 5.09
C LEU A 83 1.38 -2.88 3.87
N GLY A 84 0.76 -1.72 4.01
CA GLY A 84 0.18 -0.98 2.90
C GLY A 84 -0.11 0.47 3.24
N GLY A 85 -0.77 1.17 2.33
CA GLY A 85 -1.17 2.57 2.47
C GLY A 85 -1.92 2.92 3.77
N ASP A 86 -2.65 1.97 4.36
CA ASP A 86 -3.35 2.11 5.64
C ASP A 86 -2.35 2.33 6.79
N ASP A 87 -1.19 1.67 6.77
CA ASP A 87 -0.13 1.87 7.77
C ASP A 87 0.47 3.28 7.65
N PHE A 88 0.59 3.80 6.42
CA PHE A 88 1.06 5.18 6.21
C PHE A 88 0.04 6.20 6.73
N ASP A 89 -1.25 5.92 6.59
CA ASP A 89 -2.30 6.76 7.18
C ASP A 89 -2.24 6.72 8.70
N HIS A 90 -2.01 5.53 9.27
CA HIS A 90 -1.85 5.35 10.71
C HIS A 90 -0.72 6.18 11.32
N GLU A 91 0.44 6.29 10.66
CA GLU A 91 1.54 7.15 11.13
C GLU A 91 1.14 8.63 11.20
N ILE A 92 0.33 9.13 10.25
CA ILE A 92 -0.19 10.50 10.29
C ILE A 92 -1.24 10.65 11.40
N ILE A 93 -2.14 9.67 11.56
CA ILE A 93 -3.17 9.68 12.61
C ILE A 93 -2.53 9.75 13.99
N ASP A 94 -1.54 8.90 14.27
CA ASP A 94 -0.86 8.87 15.56
C ASP A 94 -0.07 10.16 15.82
N TRP A 95 0.59 10.72 14.79
CA TRP A 95 1.23 12.03 14.90
C TRP A 95 0.23 13.15 15.27
N LEU A 96 -0.90 13.22 14.57
CA LEU A 96 -1.96 14.21 14.83
C LEU A 96 -2.57 14.03 16.23
N ALA A 97 -2.88 12.80 16.62
CA ALA A 97 -3.52 12.50 17.89
C ALA A 97 -2.58 12.73 19.08
N ALA A 98 -1.30 12.35 18.96
CA ALA A 98 -0.31 12.58 20.02
C ALA A 98 -0.06 14.07 20.26
N ASP A 99 0.00 14.85 19.19
CA ASP A 99 0.15 16.29 19.28
C ASP A 99 -1.10 16.94 19.90
N PHE A 100 -2.31 16.60 19.42
CA PHE A 100 -3.55 17.12 19.98
C PHE A 100 -3.74 16.72 21.46
N LEU A 101 -3.36 15.50 21.85
CA LEU A 101 -3.34 15.07 23.25
C LEU A 101 -2.40 15.93 24.10
N THR A 102 -1.25 16.32 23.55
CA THR A 102 -0.28 17.17 24.25
C THR A 102 -0.80 18.60 24.41
N GLU A 103 -1.47 19.15 23.38
CA GLU A 103 -1.99 20.52 23.38
C GLU A 103 -3.29 20.66 24.18
N GLU A 104 -4.20 19.70 24.07
CA GLU A 104 -5.58 19.80 24.56
C GLU A 104 -5.92 18.80 25.68
N GLY A 105 -5.02 17.85 25.98
CA GLY A 105 -5.25 16.82 27.01
C GLY A 105 -6.30 15.79 26.62
N ILE A 106 -6.64 15.67 25.34
CA ILE A 106 -7.70 14.80 24.82
C ILE A 106 -7.12 13.87 23.76
N ASP A 107 -7.33 12.57 23.94
CA ASP A 107 -6.96 11.59 22.92
C ASP A 107 -8.14 11.38 21.94
N LEU A 108 -8.01 11.97 20.75
CA LEU A 108 -9.01 11.86 19.68
C LEU A 108 -9.22 10.42 19.19
N ARG A 109 -8.29 9.50 19.46
CA ARG A 109 -8.44 8.08 19.07
C ARG A 109 -9.47 7.34 19.91
N LEU A 110 -9.80 7.87 21.09
CA LEU A 110 -10.81 7.29 21.98
C LEU A 110 -12.24 7.64 21.59
N ASP A 111 -12.43 8.66 20.74
CA ASP A 111 -13.74 9.02 20.19
C ASP A 111 -13.89 8.48 18.76
N PRO A 112 -14.80 7.53 18.49
CA PRO A 112 -14.93 6.91 17.17
C PRO A 112 -15.19 7.90 16.04
N MET A 113 -15.95 8.97 16.30
CA MET A 113 -16.29 9.98 15.29
C MET A 113 -15.07 10.85 14.96
N SER A 114 -14.33 11.29 15.98
CA SER A 114 -13.06 12.01 15.81
C SER A 114 -12.02 11.16 15.08
N LEU A 115 -11.88 9.89 15.45
CA LEU A 115 -10.95 8.95 14.83
C LEU A 115 -11.28 8.75 13.34
N GLN A 116 -12.56 8.59 12.99
CA GLN A 116 -12.96 8.45 11.59
C GLN A 116 -12.57 9.70 10.77
N ARG A 117 -12.79 10.89 11.33
CA ARG A 117 -12.41 12.14 10.67
C ARG A 117 -10.90 12.32 10.56
N LEU A 118 -10.14 11.85 11.55
CA LEU A 118 -8.68 11.81 11.47
C LEU A 118 -8.21 10.89 10.35
N LYS A 119 -8.82 9.70 10.20
CA LYS A 119 -8.50 8.75 9.12
C LYS A 119 -8.67 9.36 7.74
N GLU A 120 -9.84 9.94 7.47
CA GLU A 120 -10.14 10.57 6.17
C GLU A 120 -9.19 11.74 5.86
N ALA A 121 -8.87 12.54 6.87
CA ALA A 121 -7.98 13.69 6.70
C ALA A 121 -6.51 13.26 6.53
N ALA A 122 -6.08 12.22 7.22
CA ALA A 122 -4.75 11.64 7.09
C ALA A 122 -4.52 11.05 5.70
N GLU A 123 -5.47 10.24 5.19
CA GLU A 123 -5.39 9.67 3.84
C GLU A 123 -5.32 10.75 2.78
N LYS A 124 -6.19 11.77 2.90
CA LYS A 124 -6.16 12.92 1.99
C LYS A 124 -4.82 13.65 2.03
N ALA A 125 -4.28 13.91 3.21
CA ALA A 125 -2.99 14.59 3.39
C ALA A 125 -1.83 13.77 2.78
N LYS A 126 -1.81 12.45 3.02
CA LYS A 126 -0.86 11.51 2.40
C LYS A 126 -0.86 11.65 0.88
N ILE A 127 -2.04 11.57 0.27
CA ILE A 127 -2.21 11.64 -1.19
C ILE A 127 -1.77 13.01 -1.74
N GLU A 128 -2.14 14.10 -1.08
CA GLU A 128 -1.74 15.44 -1.49
C GLU A 128 -0.21 15.63 -1.47
N LEU A 129 0.46 15.09 -0.44
CA LEU A 129 1.91 15.16 -0.29
C LEU A 129 2.68 14.38 -1.35
N SER A 130 2.06 13.44 -2.06
CA SER A 130 2.67 12.77 -3.23
C SER A 130 2.98 13.74 -4.38
N SER A 131 2.29 14.88 -4.45
CA SER A 131 2.51 15.91 -5.49
C SER A 131 2.97 17.26 -4.90
N SER A 132 2.55 17.58 -3.68
CA SER A 132 2.84 18.85 -3.01
C SER A 132 3.93 18.73 -1.94
N ALA A 133 4.67 19.82 -1.66
CA ALA A 133 5.70 19.83 -0.62
C ALA A 133 5.12 19.92 0.80
N GLU A 134 3.87 20.38 0.93
CA GLU A 134 3.16 20.57 2.19
C GLU A 134 1.64 20.52 1.97
N THR A 135 0.90 20.26 3.04
CA THR A 135 -0.57 20.32 3.11
C THR A 135 -1.01 20.82 4.49
N GLU A 136 -2.23 21.36 4.58
CA GLU A 136 -2.88 21.74 5.84
C GLU A 136 -4.04 20.79 6.14
N ILE A 137 -3.97 20.14 7.29
CA ILE A 137 -4.99 19.29 7.85
C ILE A 137 -5.88 20.16 8.74
N ASN A 138 -7.11 20.39 8.31
CA ASN A 138 -8.04 21.28 8.98
C ASN A 138 -9.36 20.56 9.30
N LEU A 139 -9.54 20.22 10.59
CA LEU A 139 -10.71 19.55 11.13
C LEU A 139 -11.43 20.48 12.12
N PRO A 140 -12.39 21.28 11.64
CA PRO A 140 -13.19 22.11 12.53
C PRO A 140 -14.15 21.26 13.36
N TYR A 141 -14.39 21.64 14.61
CA TYR A 141 -15.29 20.91 15.52
C TYR A 141 -14.91 19.43 15.62
N VAL A 142 -13.61 19.13 15.69
CA VAL A 142 -13.11 17.74 15.72
C VAL A 142 -13.66 17.00 16.93
N THR A 143 -13.75 17.68 18.07
CA THR A 143 -14.36 17.18 19.30
C THR A 143 -14.97 18.33 20.11
N ALA A 144 -15.64 18.04 21.22
CA ALA A 144 -16.21 19.02 22.12
C ALA A 144 -15.88 18.71 23.59
N THR A 145 -15.70 19.77 24.37
CA THR A 145 -15.38 19.72 25.80
C THR A 145 -16.38 20.54 26.60
N ALA A 146 -16.30 20.49 27.94
CA ALA A 146 -17.04 21.39 28.81
C ALA A 146 -16.75 22.88 28.54
N SER A 147 -15.57 23.20 27.97
CA SER A 147 -15.18 24.57 27.60
C SER A 147 -15.65 24.99 26.21
N GLY A 148 -16.26 24.08 25.45
CA GLY A 148 -16.73 24.31 24.08
C GLY A 148 -16.09 23.38 23.04
N PRO A 149 -16.40 23.60 21.75
CA PRO A 149 -15.86 22.82 20.64
C PRO A 149 -14.35 23.05 20.47
N LYS A 150 -13.67 22.03 19.97
CA LYS A 150 -12.23 22.06 19.65
C LYS A 150 -12.03 21.81 18.17
N HIS A 151 -10.94 22.36 17.64
CA HIS A 151 -10.56 22.30 16.22
C HIS A 151 -9.13 21.78 16.12
N LEU A 152 -8.82 21.06 15.06
CA LEU A 152 -7.44 20.69 14.74
C LEU A 152 -7.05 21.39 13.45
N VAL A 153 -5.96 22.17 13.49
CA VAL A 153 -5.34 22.76 12.31
C VAL A 153 -3.85 22.50 12.39
N LYS A 154 -3.33 21.66 11.50
CA LYS A 154 -1.90 21.30 11.46
C LYS A 154 -1.37 21.31 10.05
N LYS A 155 -0.16 21.84 9.90
CA LYS A 155 0.59 21.80 8.65
C LYS A 155 1.51 20.58 8.66
N LEU A 156 1.45 19.75 7.62
CA LEU A 156 2.34 18.61 7.42
C LEU A 156 3.18 18.85 6.17
N THR A 157 4.49 18.67 6.29
CA THR A 157 5.42 18.76 5.15
C THR A 157 5.76 17.37 4.63
N ARG A 158 6.10 17.25 3.34
CA ARG A 158 6.53 15.99 2.74
C ARG A 158 7.73 15.39 3.47
N ALA A 159 8.71 16.22 3.82
CA ALA A 159 9.90 15.77 4.56
C ALA A 159 9.56 15.19 5.95
N GLN A 160 8.57 15.77 6.63
CA GLN A 160 8.10 15.21 7.91
C GLN A 160 7.35 13.90 7.70
N PHE A 161 6.48 13.81 6.69
CA PHE A 161 5.77 12.57 6.34
C PHE A 161 6.74 11.44 5.96
N GLU A 162 7.76 11.73 5.15
CA GLU A 162 8.83 10.78 4.81
C GLU A 162 9.56 10.29 6.06
N LYS A 163 9.82 11.19 7.02
CA LYS A 163 10.45 10.79 8.30
C LYS A 163 9.55 9.90 9.15
N LEU A 164 8.25 10.18 9.20
CA LEU A 164 7.28 9.36 9.95
C LEU A 164 7.18 7.94 9.36
N THR A 165 7.28 7.83 8.03
CA THR A 165 7.01 6.57 7.31
C THR A 165 8.26 5.83 6.80
N ASP A 166 9.46 6.35 7.06
CA ASP A 166 10.75 5.79 6.62
C ASP A 166 10.92 4.31 7.00
N ALA A 167 10.45 3.91 8.19
CA ALA A 167 10.50 2.52 8.63
C ALA A 167 9.62 1.59 7.78
N LEU A 168 8.45 2.05 7.32
CA LEU A 168 7.53 1.28 6.48
C LEU A 168 8.13 1.03 5.10
N VAL A 169 8.72 2.06 4.50
CA VAL A 169 9.43 1.92 3.22
C VAL A 169 10.64 0.99 3.35
N LYS A 170 11.41 1.08 4.44
CA LYS A 170 12.52 0.14 4.68
C LYS A 170 12.05 -1.30 4.89
N ARG A 171 10.88 -1.50 5.51
CA ARG A 171 10.28 -2.82 5.74
C ARG A 171 9.96 -3.52 4.41
N SER A 172 9.53 -2.80 3.37
CA SER A 172 9.26 -3.39 2.05
C SER A 172 10.53 -3.88 1.33
N MET A 173 11.70 -3.34 1.66
CA MET A 173 12.95 -3.73 0.99
C MET A 173 13.48 -5.11 1.40
N ALA A 174 13.10 -5.61 2.59
CA ALA A 174 13.53 -6.94 3.02
C ALA A 174 12.91 -8.07 2.16
N PRO A 175 11.59 -8.06 1.87
CA PRO A 175 11.01 -8.97 0.87
C PRO A 175 11.62 -8.83 -0.52
N VAL A 176 11.97 -7.61 -0.98
CA VAL A 176 12.61 -7.40 -2.29
C VAL A 176 13.94 -8.15 -2.37
N ALA A 177 14.80 -8.01 -1.35
CA ALA A 177 16.06 -8.72 -1.28
C ALA A 177 15.89 -10.25 -1.25
N LYS A 178 14.87 -10.75 -0.54
CA LYS A 178 14.54 -12.18 -0.50
C LYS A 178 14.06 -12.69 -1.85
N ALA A 179 13.16 -11.96 -2.53
CA ALA A 179 12.64 -12.35 -3.84
C ALA A 179 13.78 -12.48 -4.87
N LEU A 180 14.71 -11.52 -4.92
CA LEU A 180 15.89 -11.62 -5.78
C LEU A 180 16.75 -12.84 -5.44
N LYS A 181 17.00 -13.08 -4.15
CA LYS A 181 17.78 -14.23 -3.68
C LYS A 181 17.12 -15.56 -4.05
N ASP A 182 15.80 -15.67 -3.85
CA ASP A 182 15.04 -16.90 -4.14
C ASP A 182 14.96 -17.17 -5.65
N ALA A 183 14.98 -16.11 -6.48
CA ALA A 183 15.12 -16.22 -7.93
C ALA A 183 16.56 -16.48 -8.39
N ASN A 184 17.54 -16.49 -7.48
CA ASN A 184 18.98 -16.57 -7.77
C ASN A 184 19.47 -15.47 -8.73
N LEU A 185 19.02 -14.23 -8.50
CA LEU A 185 19.34 -13.05 -9.30
C LEU A 185 19.92 -11.92 -8.44
N THR A 186 20.60 -11.00 -9.11
CA THR A 186 21.07 -9.73 -8.58
C THR A 186 20.25 -8.57 -9.16
N VAL A 187 20.41 -7.37 -8.58
CA VAL A 187 19.73 -6.17 -9.09
C VAL A 187 20.09 -5.87 -10.55
N SER A 188 21.33 -6.17 -10.98
CA SER A 188 21.77 -5.96 -12.37
C SER A 188 21.16 -6.94 -13.37
N ASP A 189 20.53 -8.02 -12.90
CA ASP A 189 19.85 -9.00 -13.77
C ASP A 189 18.39 -8.61 -14.06
N ILE A 190 17.86 -7.57 -13.40
CA ILE A 190 16.51 -7.06 -13.61
C ILE A 190 16.54 -6.00 -14.69
N ASP A 191 15.81 -6.24 -15.79
CA ASP A 191 15.74 -5.33 -16.92
C ASP A 191 14.82 -4.15 -16.63
N GLU A 192 13.66 -4.41 -16.00
CA GLU A 192 12.66 -3.39 -15.71
C GLU A 192 11.97 -3.60 -14.35
N VAL A 193 11.60 -2.49 -13.72
CA VAL A 193 10.82 -2.45 -12.47
C VAL A 193 9.46 -1.83 -12.77
N ILE A 194 8.40 -2.55 -12.38
CA ILE A 194 7.02 -2.10 -12.53
C ILE A 194 6.50 -1.76 -11.13
N LEU A 195 6.00 -0.53 -10.97
CA LEU A 195 5.35 -0.07 -9.75
C LEU A 195 3.83 -0.21 -9.91
N VAL A 196 3.20 -0.85 -8.93
CA VAL A 196 1.75 -1.05 -8.83
C VAL A 196 1.31 -0.60 -7.43
N GLY A 197 0.09 -0.08 -7.31
CA GLY A 197 -0.44 0.51 -6.07
C GLY A 197 -1.16 1.82 -6.31
#